data_AF-A0A964VSB5-F1
#
_entry.id   AF-A0A964VSB5-F1
#
_cell.length_a   1.000
_cell.length_b   1.000
_cell.length_c   1.000
_cell.angle_alpha   90.00
_cell.angle_beta   90.00
_cell.angle_gamma   90.00
#
_symmetry.space_group_name_H-M   'P 1'
#
loop_
_entity.id
_entity.type
_entity.pdbx_description
1 polymer ?
#
loop_
_entity_poly.entity_id
_entity_poly.type
_entity_poly.pdbx_seq_one_letter_code
_entity_poly.pdbx_strand_id
1 'polypeptide(L)'
;MNQAVKVARPALNLAIRAWEKTLADRGFSTNLLWIFEENLCFEKKPEAPGGNHIGFQTRFSPVPQEALDIAYEHFCESDARIVCYRLGENKGRSVCILLGDSWFGKKKETDGYVLRNEWGISFQPGQKIEIEEINDMRRWIRRVRRERPLHDVDFCMTLVAVDEIQMHGRVLTPGERYSEAMLGKLRRIFSYAS
;
A
#
# COMPACT_ATOMS: atom_id res chain seq x y z
N MET A 1 18.03 -25.76 -16.05
CA MET A 1 18.25 -24.30 -15.88
C MET A 1 17.08 -23.59 -16.54
N ASN A 2 16.14 -23.04 -15.77
CA ASN A 2 15.05 -22.24 -16.34
C ASN A 2 15.63 -20.89 -16.79
N GLN A 3 15.48 -20.57 -18.08
CA GLN A 3 15.66 -19.20 -18.55
C GLN A 3 14.74 -18.30 -17.74
N ALA A 4 15.31 -17.37 -16.97
CA ALA A 4 14.53 -16.32 -16.34
C ALA A 4 13.88 -15.51 -17.48
N VAL A 5 12.57 -15.62 -17.62
CA VAL A 5 11.81 -14.75 -18.53
C VAL A 5 12.09 -13.33 -18.08
N LYS A 6 12.70 -12.53 -18.97
CA LYS A 6 13.01 -11.13 -18.67
C LYS A 6 11.69 -10.39 -18.49
N VAL A 7 11.41 -9.99 -17.25
CA VAL A 7 10.22 -9.23 -16.90
C VAL A 7 10.30 -7.85 -17.56
N ALA A 8 9.25 -7.45 -18.27
CA ALA A 8 9.15 -6.13 -18.87
C ALA A 8 8.08 -5.34 -18.11
N ARG A 9 8.51 -4.54 -17.12
CA ARG A 9 7.61 -3.69 -16.34
C ARG A 9 6.97 -2.63 -17.26
N PRO A 10 5.63 -2.56 -17.33
CA PRO A 10 4.97 -1.51 -18.09
C PRO A 10 5.06 -0.18 -17.33
N ALA A 11 4.76 0.92 -18.01
CA ALA A 11 4.47 2.19 -17.33
C ALA A 11 3.24 2.04 -16.41
N LEU A 12 3.20 2.80 -15.31
CA LEU A 12 2.15 2.71 -14.29
C LEU A 12 0.75 2.85 -14.88
N ASN A 13 0.54 3.80 -15.79
CA ASN A 13 -0.75 4.03 -16.44
C ASN A 13 -1.29 2.78 -17.17
N LEU A 14 -0.42 1.97 -17.77
CA LEU A 14 -0.80 0.73 -18.44
C LEU A 14 -1.15 -0.35 -17.42
N ALA A 15 -0.40 -0.45 -16.32
CA ALA A 15 -0.71 -1.34 -15.21
C ALA A 15 -2.06 -1.00 -14.56
N ILE A 16 -2.33 0.29 -14.33
CA ILE A 16 -3.61 0.80 -13.79
C ILE A 16 -4.77 0.44 -14.71
N ARG A 17 -4.66 0.67 -16.03
CA ARG A 17 -5.72 0.29 -16.98
C ARG A 17 -6.02 -1.20 -16.98
N ALA A 18 -4.99 -2.05 -16.88
CA ALA A 18 -5.17 -3.49 -16.78
C ALA A 18 -5.84 -3.90 -15.46
N TRP A 19 -5.52 -3.18 -14.39
CA TRP A 19 -6.15 -3.35 -13.08
C TRP A 19 -7.62 -2.94 -13.09
N GLU A 20 -7.94 -1.75 -13.60
CA GLU A 20 -9.31 -1.27 -13.79
C GLU A 20 -10.14 -2.25 -14.62
N LYS A 21 -9.59 -2.78 -15.71
CA LYS A 21 -10.25 -3.83 -16.49
C LYS A 21 -10.55 -5.06 -15.65
N THR A 22 -9.58 -5.53 -14.86
CA THR A 22 -9.75 -6.69 -13.97
C THR A 22 -10.84 -6.46 -12.91
N LEU A 23 -10.96 -5.23 -12.41
CA LEU A 23 -12.04 -4.83 -11.49
C LEU A 23 -13.39 -4.76 -12.18
N ALA A 24 -13.46 -4.14 -13.37
CA ALA A 24 -14.68 -4.01 -14.16
C ALA A 24 -15.24 -5.37 -14.59
N ASP A 25 -14.38 -6.29 -15.04
CA ASP A 25 -14.75 -7.66 -15.43
C ASP A 25 -15.38 -8.43 -14.25
N ARG A 26 -15.12 -8.01 -13.01
CA ARG A 26 -15.69 -8.59 -11.78
C ARG A 26 -16.82 -7.76 -11.17
N GLY A 27 -17.25 -6.69 -11.84
CA GLY A 27 -18.31 -5.80 -11.38
C GLY A 27 -17.93 -4.95 -10.17
N PHE A 28 -16.64 -4.66 -9.98
CA PHE A 28 -16.14 -3.75 -8.96
C PHE A 28 -15.93 -2.34 -9.52
N SER A 29 -15.94 -1.33 -8.65
CA SER A 29 -15.65 0.04 -9.06
C SER A 29 -14.23 0.19 -9.60
N THR A 30 -14.08 0.92 -10.71
CA THR A 30 -12.79 1.34 -11.26
C THR A 30 -12.34 2.71 -10.76
N ASN A 31 -13.13 3.37 -9.90
CA ASN A 31 -12.71 4.59 -9.22
C ASN A 31 -11.74 4.21 -8.10
N LEU A 32 -10.44 4.32 -8.36
CA LEU A 32 -9.39 3.83 -7.47
C LEU A 32 -9.05 4.86 -6.40
N LEU A 33 -9.03 4.42 -5.14
CA LEU A 33 -8.44 5.16 -4.03
C LEU A 33 -7.20 4.40 -3.55
N TRP A 34 -6.03 4.93 -3.85
CA TRP A 34 -4.77 4.36 -3.37
C TRP A 34 -4.46 4.83 -1.96
N ILE A 35 -4.13 3.88 -1.10
CA ILE A 35 -3.76 4.12 0.29
C ILE A 35 -2.44 3.42 0.62
N PHE A 36 -1.78 3.89 1.67
CA PHE A 36 -0.48 3.43 2.14
C PHE A 36 -0.57 2.88 3.56
N GLU A 37 0.55 2.40 4.09
CA GLU A 37 0.58 1.77 5.43
C GLU A 37 -0.08 2.66 6.50
N GLU A 38 0.23 3.95 6.47
CA GLU A 38 -0.23 4.95 7.43
C GLU A 38 -1.72 5.16 7.38
N ASN A 39 -2.42 4.75 6.32
CA ASN A 39 -3.87 4.91 6.15
C ASN A 39 -4.66 3.69 6.64
N LEU A 40 -4.00 2.56 6.84
CA LEU A 40 -4.66 1.32 7.26
C LEU A 40 -5.19 1.44 8.70
N CYS A 41 -6.44 1.04 8.90
CA CYS A 41 -7.05 0.95 10.21
C CYS A 41 -7.52 -0.48 10.49
N PHE A 42 -6.88 -1.15 11.44
CA PHE A 42 -7.34 -2.42 11.96
C PHE A 42 -7.90 -2.23 13.36
N GLU A 43 -9.10 -2.74 13.62
CA GLU A 43 -9.76 -2.68 14.93
C GLU A 43 -10.14 -4.09 15.38
N LYS A 44 -9.92 -4.40 16.65
CA LYS A 44 -10.46 -5.64 17.24
C LYS A 44 -11.96 -5.49 17.37
N LYS A 45 -12.71 -6.35 16.69
CA LYS A 45 -14.17 -6.38 16.73
C LYS A 45 -14.61 -7.84 16.91
N PRO A 46 -14.85 -8.30 18.15
CA PRO A 46 -15.17 -9.71 18.44
C PRO A 46 -16.35 -10.24 17.64
N GLU A 47 -17.29 -9.37 17.29
CA GLU A 47 -18.50 -9.71 16.54
C GLU A 47 -18.31 -9.72 15.02
N ALA A 48 -17.15 -9.27 14.51
CA ALA A 48 -16.82 -9.40 13.10
C ALA A 48 -16.25 -10.79 12.79
N PRO A 49 -16.48 -11.34 11.59
CA PRO A 49 -15.80 -12.56 11.14
C PRO A 49 -14.28 -12.41 11.27
N GLY A 50 -13.63 -13.33 11.98
CA GLY A 50 -12.18 -13.27 12.25
C GLY A 50 -11.77 -12.28 13.35
N GLY A 51 -12.73 -11.73 14.11
CA GLY A 51 -12.50 -10.89 15.29
C GLY A 51 -11.89 -9.52 15.01
N ASN A 52 -11.80 -9.12 13.73
CA ASN A 52 -11.15 -7.90 13.31
C ASN A 52 -11.99 -7.16 12.26
N HIS A 53 -11.94 -5.84 12.31
CA HIS A 53 -12.53 -4.94 11.33
C HIS A 53 -11.41 -4.21 10.59
N ILE A 54 -11.51 -4.17 9.27
CA ILE A 54 -10.60 -3.46 8.38
C ILE A 54 -11.31 -2.19 7.90
N GLY A 55 -10.67 -1.06 8.13
CA GLY A 55 -11.05 0.24 7.59
C GLY A 55 -9.81 0.97 7.10
N PHE A 56 -10.02 2.21 6.67
CA PHE A 56 -8.95 3.09 6.22
C PHE A 56 -9.23 4.53 6.61
N GLN A 57 -8.24 5.38 6.43
CA GLN A 57 -8.31 6.78 6.82
C GLN A 57 -7.44 7.59 5.86
N THR A 58 -8.02 8.58 5.16
CA THR A 58 -7.23 9.49 4.29
C THR A 58 -7.23 10.96 4.73
N ARG A 59 -8.11 11.38 5.65
CA ARG A 59 -8.23 12.79 6.08
C ARG A 59 -7.17 13.27 7.08
N PHE A 60 -6.62 12.35 7.88
CA PHE A 60 -5.63 12.63 8.93
C PHE A 60 -4.22 12.38 8.40
N SER A 61 -4.10 11.46 7.45
CA SER A 61 -2.87 11.17 6.72
C SER A 61 -3.18 11.20 5.21
N PRO A 62 -3.29 12.40 4.60
CA PRO A 62 -3.56 12.50 3.17
C PRO A 62 -2.44 11.84 2.37
N VAL A 63 -2.83 11.15 1.30
CA VAL A 63 -1.89 10.52 0.36
C VAL A 63 -1.48 11.58 -0.66
N PRO A 64 -0.17 11.88 -0.81
CA PRO A 64 0.32 12.76 -1.86
C PRO A 64 -0.06 12.25 -3.26
N GLN A 65 -0.24 13.16 -4.21
CA GLN A 65 -0.74 12.79 -5.55
C GLN A 65 0.26 11.90 -6.30
N GLU A 66 1.55 12.18 -6.14
CA GLU A 66 2.69 11.49 -6.73
C GLU A 66 3.09 10.20 -5.99
N ALA A 67 2.50 9.92 -4.83
CA ALA A 67 2.94 8.83 -3.96
C ALA A 67 2.88 7.46 -4.65
N LEU A 68 1.86 7.24 -5.49
CA LEU A 68 1.71 6.00 -6.23
C LEU A 68 2.78 5.84 -7.32
N ASP A 69 3.09 6.89 -8.06
CA ASP A 69 4.16 6.87 -9.08
C ASP A 69 5.50 6.53 -8.43
N ILE A 70 5.84 7.22 -7.32
CA ILE A 70 7.06 6.98 -6.55
C ILE A 70 7.13 5.53 -6.05
N ALA A 71 6.04 5.01 -5.45
CA ALA A 71 6.00 3.64 -4.95
C ALA A 71 6.13 2.61 -6.07
N TYR A 72 5.49 2.87 -7.22
CA TYR A 72 5.56 1.98 -8.37
C TYR A 72 6.96 1.93 -8.98
N GLU A 73 7.59 3.09 -9.17
CA GLU A 73 8.97 3.18 -9.66
C GLU A 73 9.93 2.46 -8.71
N HIS A 74 9.81 2.71 -7.40
CA HIS A 74 10.60 2.03 -6.38
C HIS A 74 10.47 0.50 -6.46
N PHE A 75 9.25 -0.03 -6.57
CA PHE A 75 9.08 -1.46 -6.72
C PHE A 75 9.55 -2.00 -8.08
N CYS A 76 9.54 -1.19 -9.15
CA CYS A 76 10.09 -1.59 -10.44
C CYS A 76 11.61 -1.73 -10.43
N GLU A 77 12.32 -1.01 -9.56
CA GLU A 77 13.76 -1.18 -9.32
C GLU A 77 14.09 -2.52 -8.65
N SER A 78 13.08 -3.16 -8.03
CA SER A 78 13.22 -4.49 -7.46
C SER A 78 12.85 -5.59 -8.47
N ASP A 79 13.54 -6.73 -8.40
CA ASP A 79 13.14 -7.94 -9.13
C ASP A 79 11.89 -8.63 -8.50
N ALA A 80 11.32 -8.05 -7.44
CA ALA A 80 10.18 -8.60 -6.72
C ALA A 80 8.86 -8.42 -7.46
N ARG A 81 7.90 -9.31 -7.22
CA ARG A 81 6.57 -9.21 -7.86
C ARG A 81 5.77 -8.08 -7.24
N ILE A 82 5.22 -7.21 -8.10
CA ILE A 82 4.34 -6.11 -7.72
C ILE A 82 2.91 -6.61 -7.68
N VAL A 83 2.12 -6.17 -6.70
CA VAL A 83 0.70 -6.52 -6.58
C VAL A 83 -0.15 -5.27 -6.48
N CYS A 84 -1.14 -5.12 -7.36
CA CYS A 84 -2.27 -4.23 -7.13
C CYS A 84 -3.31 -5.00 -6.32
N TYR A 85 -3.53 -4.58 -5.09
CA TYR A 85 -4.39 -5.27 -4.14
C TYR A 85 -5.59 -4.41 -3.79
N ARG A 86 -6.81 -4.96 -3.87
CA ARG A 86 -8.03 -4.28 -3.43
C ARG A 86 -8.45 -4.77 -2.05
N LEU A 87 -8.54 -3.85 -1.10
CA LEU A 87 -9.00 -4.13 0.27
C LEU A 87 -10.52 -4.23 0.35
N GLY A 88 -11.23 -3.43 -0.44
CA GLY A 88 -12.69 -3.39 -0.43
C GLY A 88 -13.23 -2.19 -1.20
N GLU A 89 -14.52 -1.92 -1.00
CA GLU A 89 -15.21 -0.77 -1.57
C GLU A 89 -15.58 0.24 -0.50
N ASN A 90 -15.56 1.52 -0.85
CA ASN A 90 -16.14 2.57 -0.03
C ASN A 90 -16.82 3.61 -0.92
N LYS A 91 -18.14 3.72 -0.82
CA LYS A 91 -18.94 4.72 -1.55
C LYS A 91 -18.63 4.74 -3.06
N GLY A 92 -18.59 3.57 -3.68
CA GLY A 92 -18.30 3.42 -5.11
C GLY A 92 -16.83 3.67 -5.49
N ARG A 93 -15.90 3.62 -4.53
CA ARG A 93 -14.44 3.64 -4.77
C ARG A 93 -13.84 2.30 -4.38
N SER A 94 -12.97 1.74 -5.23
CA SER A 94 -12.14 0.59 -4.85
C SER A 94 -10.93 1.09 -4.07
N VAL A 95 -10.84 0.68 -2.80
CA VAL A 95 -9.70 1.04 -1.94
C VAL A 95 -8.57 0.06 -2.20
N CYS A 96 -7.46 0.57 -2.71
CA CYS A 96 -6.35 -0.20 -3.23
C CYS A 96 -5.05 0.12 -2.50
N ILE A 97 -4.16 -0.87 -2.47
CA ILE A 97 -2.81 -0.74 -1.95
C ILE A 97 -1.83 -1.42 -2.92
N LEU A 98 -0.66 -0.80 -3.10
CA LEU A 98 0.41 -1.36 -3.91
C LEU A 98 1.37 -2.12 -3.00
N LEU A 99 1.66 -3.37 -3.35
CA LEU A 99 2.54 -4.26 -2.58
C LEU A 99 3.70 -4.70 -3.46
N GLY A 100 4.86 -5.01 -2.86
CA GLY A 100 6.01 -5.51 -3.59
C GLY A 100 6.92 -6.35 -2.70
N ASP A 101 6.99 -7.66 -2.96
CA ASP A 101 7.93 -8.57 -2.29
C ASP A 101 8.09 -9.90 -3.07
N SER A 102 9.22 -10.56 -2.88
CA SER A 102 9.50 -11.89 -3.42
C SER A 102 8.48 -12.96 -2.98
N TRP A 103 7.85 -12.78 -1.82
CA TRP A 103 6.81 -13.64 -1.27
C TRP A 103 5.64 -13.83 -2.23
N PHE A 104 5.26 -12.78 -2.97
CA PHE A 104 4.19 -12.85 -3.95
C PHE A 104 4.53 -13.69 -5.18
N GLY A 105 5.82 -13.96 -5.43
CA GLY A 105 6.27 -14.78 -6.56
C GLY A 105 5.73 -16.21 -6.57
N LYS A 106 5.24 -16.70 -5.41
CA LYS A 106 4.66 -18.04 -5.27
C LYS A 106 3.14 -18.07 -5.38
N LYS A 107 2.47 -16.92 -5.46
CA LYS A 107 1.00 -16.82 -5.53
C LYS A 107 0.47 -17.32 -6.87
N LYS A 108 -0.71 -17.91 -6.84
CA LYS A 108 -1.36 -18.56 -7.98
C LYS A 108 -2.77 -18.02 -8.20
N GLU A 109 -3.36 -18.35 -9.34
CA GLU A 109 -4.75 -18.00 -9.64
C GLU A 109 -5.76 -18.62 -8.66
N THR A 110 -5.45 -19.81 -8.14
CA THR A 110 -6.22 -20.46 -7.07
C THR A 110 -6.25 -19.66 -5.77
N ASP A 111 -5.28 -18.77 -5.55
CA ASP A 111 -5.22 -17.86 -4.40
C ASP A 111 -6.03 -16.56 -4.65
N GLY A 112 -6.74 -16.48 -5.78
CA GLY A 112 -7.58 -15.35 -6.19
C GLY A 112 -6.87 -14.32 -7.09
N TYR A 113 -5.56 -14.50 -7.32
CA TYR A 113 -4.74 -13.54 -8.06
C TYR A 113 -4.92 -13.69 -9.57
N VAL A 114 -4.89 -12.58 -10.32
CA VAL A 114 -4.73 -12.61 -11.78
C VAL A 114 -3.27 -12.30 -12.09
N LEU A 115 -2.56 -13.24 -12.69
CA LEU A 115 -1.12 -13.15 -12.89
C LEU A 115 -0.78 -12.53 -14.25
N ARG A 116 0.05 -11.49 -14.25
CA ARG A 116 0.70 -10.92 -15.45
C ARG A 116 2.20 -11.21 -15.37
N ASN A 117 2.57 -12.46 -15.63
CA ASN A 117 3.94 -12.96 -15.45
C ASN A 117 4.95 -12.23 -16.33
N GLU A 118 4.55 -11.85 -17.54
CA GLU A 118 5.32 -11.04 -18.48
C GLU A 118 5.71 -9.67 -17.91
N TRP A 119 4.88 -9.13 -17.01
CA TRP A 119 5.12 -7.86 -16.31
C TRP A 119 5.66 -8.06 -14.90
N GLY A 120 5.72 -9.29 -14.39
CA GLY A 120 5.99 -9.56 -12.98
C GLY A 120 4.95 -8.92 -12.04
N ILE A 121 3.75 -8.60 -12.54
CA ILE A 121 2.68 -7.96 -11.78
C ILE A 121 1.58 -8.99 -11.49
N SER A 122 0.94 -8.88 -10.34
CA SER A 122 -0.30 -9.60 -10.07
C SER A 122 -1.40 -8.66 -9.59
N PHE A 123 -2.63 -9.07 -9.80
CA PHE A 123 -3.83 -8.32 -9.45
C PHE A 123 -4.66 -9.13 -8.47
N GLN A 124 -4.93 -8.59 -7.28
CA GLN A 124 -5.73 -9.27 -6.24
C GLN A 124 -7.02 -8.49 -5.96
N PRO A 125 -8.10 -8.74 -6.73
CA PRO A 125 -9.35 -7.96 -6.66
C PRO A 125 -10.15 -8.22 -5.38
N GLY A 126 -9.85 -9.31 -4.67
CA GLY A 126 -10.45 -9.63 -3.39
C GLY A 126 -11.94 -9.96 -3.50
N GLN A 127 -12.63 -9.85 -2.37
CA GLN A 127 -14.07 -10.11 -2.25
C GLN A 127 -14.89 -8.81 -2.37
N LYS A 128 -16.20 -8.97 -2.62
CA LYS A 128 -17.15 -7.84 -2.60
C LYS A 128 -17.48 -7.47 -1.15
N ILE A 129 -16.58 -6.73 -0.51
CA ILE A 129 -16.75 -6.22 0.85
C ILE A 129 -16.74 -4.69 0.87
N GLU A 130 -17.55 -4.11 1.74
CA GLU A 130 -17.54 -2.68 2.03
C GLU A 130 -16.63 -2.43 3.24
N ILE A 131 -15.77 -1.42 3.16
CA ILE A 131 -14.85 -1.03 4.22
C ILE A 131 -15.11 0.42 4.64
N GLU A 132 -14.95 0.67 5.94
CA GLU A 132 -15.26 1.97 6.54
C GLU A 132 -14.09 2.96 6.32
N GLU A 133 -14.43 4.20 5.94
CA GLU A 133 -13.51 5.33 6.10
C GLU A 133 -13.66 5.91 7.51
N ILE A 134 -12.65 5.68 8.35
CA ILE A 134 -12.65 6.05 9.75
C ILE A 134 -12.51 7.57 9.87
N ASN A 135 -13.57 8.22 10.36
CA ASN A 135 -13.57 9.66 10.61
C ASN A 135 -13.36 10.02 12.10
N ASP A 136 -13.39 9.03 12.99
CA ASP A 136 -13.17 9.23 14.43
C ASP A 136 -11.66 9.18 14.75
N MET A 137 -11.13 10.29 15.25
CA MET A 137 -9.72 10.42 15.64
C MET A 137 -9.31 9.47 16.77
N ARG A 138 -10.19 9.18 17.74
CA ARG A 138 -9.89 8.27 18.85
C ARG A 138 -9.76 6.84 18.35
N ARG A 139 -10.67 6.41 17.46
CA ARG A 139 -10.58 5.11 16.77
C ARG A 139 -9.28 5.03 15.98
N TRP A 140 -8.97 6.08 15.24
CA TRP A 140 -7.74 6.17 14.46
C TRP A 140 -6.47 6.01 15.30
N ILE A 141 -6.37 6.73 16.42
CA ILE A 141 -5.19 6.66 17.31
C ILE A 141 -5.07 5.27 17.95
N ARG A 142 -6.19 4.63 18.29
CA ARG A 142 -6.25 3.31 18.96
C ARG A 142 -6.15 2.11 18.03
N ARG A 143 -6.05 2.33 16.72
CA ARG A 143 -5.94 1.26 15.73
C ARG A 143 -4.79 0.32 16.05
N VAL A 144 -4.95 -0.95 15.66
CA VAL A 144 -3.91 -1.97 15.74
C VAL A 144 -2.83 -1.65 14.72
N ARG A 145 -1.60 -1.46 15.20
CA ARG A 145 -0.41 -1.18 14.35
C ARG A 145 0.51 -2.38 14.19
N ARG A 146 0.49 -3.32 15.14
CA ARG A 146 1.34 -4.53 15.18
C ARG A 146 0.47 -5.77 15.24
N GLU A 147 0.99 -6.91 14.77
CA GLU A 147 0.27 -8.20 14.73
C GLU A 147 -1.07 -8.09 13.98
N ARG A 148 -1.00 -7.48 12.79
CA ARG A 148 -2.17 -7.21 11.96
C ARG A 148 -2.76 -8.53 11.43
N PRO A 149 -4.09 -8.62 11.29
CA PRO A 149 -4.77 -9.84 10.82
C PRO A 149 -4.59 -10.10 9.32
N LEU A 150 -4.02 -9.16 8.56
CA LEU A 150 -3.79 -9.27 7.13
C LEU A 150 -2.30 -9.05 6.84
N HIS A 151 -1.56 -10.13 6.62
CA HIS A 151 -0.10 -10.06 6.44
C HIS A 151 0.32 -9.57 5.05
N ASP A 152 -0.52 -9.73 4.03
CA ASP A 152 -0.20 -9.27 2.66
C ASP A 152 0.12 -7.77 2.64
N VAL A 153 -0.57 -6.98 3.48
CA VAL A 153 -0.37 -5.52 3.53
C VAL A 153 0.88 -5.10 4.29
N ASP A 154 1.60 -6.02 4.93
CA ASP A 154 2.89 -5.71 5.55
C ASP A 154 3.99 -5.47 4.49
N PHE A 155 3.73 -5.82 3.23
CA PHE A 155 4.62 -5.58 2.08
C PHE A 155 4.25 -4.32 1.27
N CYS A 156 3.47 -3.42 1.86
CA CYS A 156 3.20 -2.10 1.28
C CYS A 156 4.30 -1.09 1.66
N MET A 157 4.33 0.03 0.96
CA MET A 157 5.22 1.14 1.31
C MET A 157 4.58 2.05 2.35
N THR A 158 5.41 2.69 3.18
CA THR A 158 5.00 3.78 4.06
C THR A 158 5.01 5.11 3.30
N LEU A 159 4.15 6.05 3.68
CA LEU A 159 4.22 7.45 3.25
C LEU A 159 5.55 8.08 3.69
N VAL A 160 6.10 7.69 4.85
CA VAL A 160 7.45 8.13 5.23
C VAL A 160 8.50 7.70 4.21
N ALA A 161 8.43 6.48 3.68
CA ALA A 161 9.36 6.03 2.65
C ALA A 161 9.10 6.74 1.30
N VAL A 162 7.84 7.06 0.96
CA VAL A 162 7.53 7.92 -0.21
C VAL A 162 8.24 9.27 -0.07
N ASP A 163 8.07 9.93 1.07
CA ASP A 163 8.67 11.24 1.34
C ASP A 163 10.20 11.17 1.27
N GLU A 164 10.80 10.11 1.84
CA GLU A 164 12.25 9.90 1.79
C GLU A 164 12.76 9.74 0.35
N ILE A 165 12.07 8.97 -0.49
CA ILE A 165 12.44 8.80 -1.90
C ILE A 165 12.30 10.14 -2.63
N GLN A 166 11.24 10.90 -2.36
CA GLN A 166 11.04 12.21 -2.97
C GLN A 166 12.13 13.21 -2.58
N MET A 167 12.57 13.21 -1.31
CA MET A 167 13.56 14.17 -0.80
C MET A 167 15.00 13.74 -1.08
N HIS A 168 15.30 12.45 -1.04
CA HIS A 168 16.67 11.91 -1.05
C HIS A 168 16.96 10.98 -2.23
N GLY A 169 15.98 10.67 -3.07
CA GLY A 169 16.09 9.70 -4.16
C GLY A 169 16.20 8.24 -3.70
N ARG A 170 16.06 7.97 -2.40
CA ARG A 170 16.10 6.62 -1.82
C ARG A 170 15.47 6.58 -0.43
N VAL A 171 15.12 5.38 0.01
CA VAL A 171 14.72 5.11 1.38
C VAL A 171 15.93 5.25 2.32
N LEU A 172 15.72 5.90 3.47
CA LEU A 172 16.77 6.07 4.48
C LEU A 172 16.91 4.81 5.34
N THR A 173 18.15 4.52 5.74
CA THR A 173 18.43 3.47 6.72
C THR A 173 17.89 3.86 8.10
N PRO A 174 17.66 2.89 9.01
CA PRO A 174 17.22 3.20 10.37
C PRO A 174 18.13 4.18 11.13
N GLY A 175 19.46 4.10 10.89
CA GLY A 175 20.43 5.02 11.49
C GLY A 175 20.27 6.44 10.96
N GLU A 176 20.09 6.61 9.66
CA GLU A 176 19.87 7.91 9.01
C GLU A 176 18.58 8.57 9.50
N ARG A 177 17.47 7.81 9.58
CA ARG A 177 16.20 8.28 10.14
C ARG A 177 16.35 8.77 11.58
N TYR A 178 17.12 8.04 12.39
CA TYR A 178 17.39 8.43 13.77
C TYR A 178 18.17 9.76 13.84
N SER A 179 19.21 9.89 13.02
CA SER A 179 20.01 11.12 12.94
C SER A 179 19.17 12.32 12.50
N GLU A 180 18.32 12.18 11.48
CA GLU A 180 17.42 13.26 11.05
C GLU A 180 16.41 13.66 12.12
N ALA A 181 15.80 12.68 12.79
CA ALA A 181 14.88 12.95 13.89
C ALA A 181 15.56 13.71 15.05
N MET A 182 16.80 13.37 15.36
CA MET A 182 17.61 14.07 16.37
C MET A 182 17.93 15.51 15.93
N LEU A 183 18.40 15.70 14.70
CA LEU A 183 18.70 17.03 14.14
C LEU A 183 17.44 17.91 14.11
N GLY A 184 16.29 17.35 13.73
CA GLY A 184 15.01 18.05 13.74
C GLY A 184 14.58 18.50 15.14
N LYS A 185 14.81 17.68 16.18
CA LYS A 185 14.57 18.07 17.58
C LYS A 185 15.50 19.20 18.02
N LEU A 186 16.79 19.10 17.70
CA LEU A 186 17.77 20.13 18.03
C LEU A 186 17.44 21.47 17.37
N ARG A 187 17.11 21.47 16.06
CA ARG A 187 16.70 22.69 15.34
C ARG A 187 15.48 23.37 15.99
N ARG A 188 14.49 22.59 16.42
CA ARG A 188 13.33 23.15 17.14
C ARG A 188 13.75 23.80 18.46
N ILE A 189 14.56 23.12 19.27
CA ILE A 189 15.04 23.67 20.55
C ILE A 189 15.77 24.99 20.33
N PHE A 190 16.68 25.05 19.35
CA PHE A 190 17.42 26.28 19.04
C PHE A 190 16.53 27.39 18.45
N SER A 191 15.46 27.05 17.72
CA SER A 191 14.49 28.05 17.24
C SER A 191 13.61 28.65 18.34
N TYR A 192 13.44 27.98 19.48
CA TYR A 192 12.72 28.52 20.65
C TYR A 192 13.64 29.25 21.64
N ALA A 193 14.96 29.16 21.46
CA ALA A 193 15.97 29.82 22.29
C ALA A 193 16.51 31.12 21.66
N SER A 194 15.93 31.54 20.53
CA SER A 194 16.23 32.79 19.81
C SER A 194 15.02 33.74 19.92
#